data_AF-A0A4Q1QG14-F1
#
_entry.id   AF-A0A4Q1QG14-F1
#
_cell.length_a   1.000
_cell.length_b   1.000
_cell.length_c   1.000
_cell.angle_alpha   90.00
_cell.angle_beta   90.00
_cell.angle_gamma   90.00
#
_symmetry.space_group_name_H-M   'P 1'
#
loop_
_entity.id
_entity.type
_entity.pdbx_description
1 polymer ?
#
loop_
_entity_poly.entity_id
_entity_poly.type
_entity_poly.pdbx_seq_one_letter_code
_entity_poly.pdbx_strand_id
1 'polypeptide(L)'
;MEEFIQALEKNIRDGNWYGAIFLCLTLPDICGKIEFPGKSSSRRYPEWFERYVQPKYTRQVGPPSMGNVHTFLSGNDCYALRCALLHEGVENIGAQRAQEALESFHFTIPPENGCVHMNQVGSVLQLQINEFAKDVIAGIQSWLYDISADEQKQSELAGLMKVYDSYSF
;
A
#
# COMPACT_ATOMS: atom_id res chain seq x y z
N MET A 1 14.51 0.09 6.19
CA MET A 1 13.28 -0.51 5.63
C MET A 1 12.83 -1.71 6.45
N GLU A 2 13.74 -2.62 6.78
CA GLU A 2 13.46 -3.79 7.63
C GLU A 2 12.69 -3.45 8.92
N GLU A 3 13.12 -2.43 9.66
CA GLU A 3 12.43 -1.95 10.87
C GLU A 3 10.95 -1.56 10.63
N PHE A 4 10.63 -0.97 9.47
CA PHE A 4 9.25 -0.63 9.12
C PHE A 4 8.41 -1.86 8.78
N ILE A 5 9.00 -2.86 8.11
CA ILE A 5 8.36 -4.14 7.84
C ILE A 5 8.06 -4.84 9.17
N GLN A 6 9.04 -4.92 10.07
CA GLN A 6 8.87 -5.52 11.40
C GLN A 6 7.81 -4.79 12.24
N ALA A 7 7.76 -3.46 12.17
CA ALA A 7 6.71 -2.68 12.81
C ALA A 7 5.31 -2.98 12.25
N LEU A 8 5.18 -3.10 10.92
CA LEU A 8 3.92 -3.47 10.28
C LEU A 8 3.49 -4.89 10.66
N GLU A 9 4.40 -5.87 10.63
CA GLU A 9 4.11 -7.23 11.07
C GLU A 9 3.71 -7.28 12.55
N LYS A 10 4.37 -6.50 13.41
CA LYS A 10 4.00 -6.38 14.83
C LYS A 10 2.60 -5.81 14.99
N ASN A 11 2.25 -4.77 14.24
CA ASN A 11 0.89 -4.21 14.26
C ASN A 11 -0.17 -5.26 13.88
N ILE A 12 0.10 -6.10 12.87
CA ILE A 12 -0.81 -7.20 12.50
C ILE A 12 -0.92 -8.22 13.64
N ARG A 13 0.21 -8.67 14.20
CA ARG A 13 0.24 -9.68 15.28
C ARG A 13 -0.50 -9.22 16.53
N ASP A 14 -0.34 -7.96 16.90
CA ASP A 14 -0.91 -7.39 18.12
C ASP A 14 -2.35 -6.88 17.92
N GLY A 15 -2.89 -6.96 16.70
CA GLY A 15 -4.22 -6.43 16.36
C GLY A 15 -4.30 -4.91 16.35
N ASN A 16 -3.16 -4.21 16.22
CA ASN A 16 -3.11 -2.76 16.03
C ASN A 16 -3.44 -2.40 14.56
N TRP A 17 -4.72 -2.55 14.21
CA TRP A 17 -5.20 -2.46 12.83
C TRP A 17 -5.03 -1.09 12.20
N TYR A 18 -5.30 -0.01 12.96
CA TYR A 18 -5.08 1.35 12.47
C TYR A 18 -3.59 1.61 12.23
N GLY A 19 -2.72 1.18 13.15
CA GLY A 19 -1.27 1.25 12.94
C GLY A 19 -0.81 0.51 11.69
N ALA A 20 -1.39 -0.67 11.42
CA ALA A 20 -1.11 -1.42 10.20
C ALA A 20 -1.56 -0.66 8.94
N ILE A 21 -2.80 -0.15 8.91
CA ILE A 21 -3.33 0.63 7.77
C ILE A 21 -2.44 1.85 7.48
N PHE A 22 -2.09 2.63 8.51
CA PHE A 22 -1.26 3.82 8.33
C PHE A 22 0.13 3.48 7.77
N LEU A 23 0.76 2.40 8.23
CA LEU A 23 2.02 1.94 7.65
C LEU A 23 1.85 1.47 6.20
N CYS A 24 0.81 0.68 5.89
CA CYS A 24 0.53 0.23 4.53
C CYS A 24 0.35 1.38 3.54
N LEU A 25 -0.27 2.48 3.96
CA LEU A 25 -0.53 3.65 3.12
C LEU A 25 0.64 4.64 3.08
N THR A 26 1.61 4.56 3.99
CA THR A 26 2.76 5.49 4.02
C THR A 26 4.00 4.91 3.36
N LEU A 27 4.26 3.62 3.54
CA LEU A 27 5.47 2.96 3.03
C LEU A 27 5.63 3.05 1.50
N PRO A 28 4.57 2.91 0.67
CA PRO A 28 4.71 3.09 -0.78
C PRO A 28 5.19 4.51 -1.18
N ASP A 29 4.83 5.57 -0.42
CA ASP A 29 5.34 6.93 -0.72
C ASP A 29 6.82 7.08 -0.34
N ILE A 30 7.25 6.41 0.73
CA ILE A 30 8.65 6.39 1.17
C ILE A 30 9.50 5.65 0.13
N CYS A 31 9.08 4.46 -0.28
CA CYS A 31 9.75 3.70 -1.35
C CYS A 31 9.74 4.49 -2.67
N GLY A 32 8.60 5.08 -3.04
CA GLY A 32 8.48 5.91 -4.23
C GLY A 32 9.36 7.17 -4.20
N LYS A 33 9.64 7.75 -3.02
CA LYS A 33 10.60 8.87 -2.90
C LYS A 33 12.02 8.45 -3.25
N ILE A 34 12.43 7.27 -2.81
CA ILE A 34 13.77 6.73 -3.10
C ILE A 34 13.85 6.32 -4.57
N GLU A 35 12.80 5.68 -5.09
CA GLU A 35 12.76 5.22 -6.49
C GLU A 35 12.68 6.38 -7.48
N PHE A 36 11.92 7.43 -7.15
CA PHE A 36 11.61 8.55 -8.03
C PHE A 36 11.79 9.92 -7.34
N PRO A 37 13.02 10.31 -6.96
CA PRO A 37 13.28 11.48 -6.12
C PRO A 37 12.82 12.81 -6.74
N GLY A 38 12.74 12.90 -8.08
CA GLY A 38 12.29 14.09 -8.80
C GLY A 38 10.77 14.20 -8.99
N LYS A 39 9.97 13.19 -8.58
CA LYS A 39 8.51 13.17 -8.78
C LYS A 39 7.77 13.60 -7.52
N SER A 40 6.66 14.31 -7.69
CA SER A 40 5.74 14.64 -6.59
C SER A 40 5.14 13.36 -5.99
N SER A 41 4.67 13.44 -4.74
CA SER A 41 3.99 12.32 -4.06
C SER A 41 2.81 11.77 -4.89
N SER A 42 2.02 12.66 -5.50
CA SER A 42 0.90 12.33 -6.39
C SER A 42 1.27 11.60 -7.69
N ARG A 43 2.56 11.51 -8.02
CA ARG A 43 3.06 10.79 -9.20
C ARG A 43 3.84 9.54 -8.80
N ARG A 44 4.78 9.68 -7.86
CA ARG A 44 5.66 8.58 -7.45
C ARG A 44 4.91 7.46 -6.71
N TYR A 45 3.88 7.80 -5.95
CA TYR A 45 3.13 6.79 -5.18
C TYR A 45 2.34 5.87 -6.11
N PRO A 46 1.46 6.39 -7.01
CA PRO A 46 0.77 5.52 -7.95
C PRO A 46 1.73 4.66 -8.76
N GLU A 47 2.81 5.25 -9.29
CA GLU A 47 3.78 4.56 -10.13
C GLU A 47 4.52 3.43 -9.38
N TRP A 48 4.91 3.67 -8.12
CA TRP A 48 5.49 2.62 -7.29
C TRP A 48 4.47 1.50 -6.99
N PHE A 49 3.25 1.87 -6.63
CA PHE A 49 2.19 0.92 -6.28
C PHE A 49 1.78 0.07 -7.50
N GLU A 50 1.62 0.69 -8.66
CA GLU A 50 1.34 0.07 -9.96
C GLU A 50 2.36 -1.00 -10.31
N ARG A 51 3.63 -0.77 -9.99
CA ARG A 51 4.72 -1.71 -10.28
C ARG A 51 4.79 -2.86 -9.29
N TYR A 52 4.63 -2.60 -8.00
CA TYR A 52 5.00 -3.56 -6.96
C TYR A 52 3.83 -4.21 -6.21
N VAL A 53 2.62 -3.62 -6.26
CA VAL A 53 1.46 -4.10 -5.49
C VAL A 53 0.25 -4.35 -6.38
N GLN A 54 -0.09 -3.41 -7.28
CA GLN A 54 -1.25 -3.50 -8.18
C GLN A 54 -1.34 -4.80 -8.98
N PRO A 55 -0.25 -5.47 -9.42
CA PRO A 55 -0.39 -6.73 -10.16
C PRO A 55 -1.19 -7.81 -9.40
N LYS A 56 -1.24 -7.75 -8.06
CA LYS A 56 -2.06 -8.64 -7.23
C LYS A 56 -3.55 -8.26 -7.21
N TYR A 57 -3.85 -7.03 -7.57
CA TYR A 57 -5.19 -6.43 -7.61
C TYR A 57 -5.74 -6.33 -9.03
N THR A 58 -5.04 -6.87 -10.04
CA THR A 58 -5.48 -6.89 -11.43
C THR A 58 -5.64 -8.34 -11.89
N ARG A 59 -6.86 -8.72 -12.28
CA ARG A 59 -7.14 -10.09 -12.77
C ARG A 59 -8.21 -10.09 -13.84
N GLN A 60 -8.22 -11.14 -14.65
CA GLN A 60 -9.32 -11.39 -15.58
C GLN A 60 -10.59 -11.74 -14.81
N VAL A 61 -11.71 -11.12 -15.18
CA VAL A 61 -13.03 -11.33 -14.57
C VAL A 61 -14.03 -11.77 -15.64
N GLY A 62 -14.82 -12.79 -15.33
CA GLY A 62 -15.78 -13.37 -16.27
C GLY A 62 -15.16 -14.43 -17.20
N PRO A 63 -15.88 -14.86 -18.25
CA PRO A 63 -15.42 -15.91 -19.14
C PRO A 63 -14.10 -15.53 -19.85
N PRO A 64 -13.16 -16.48 -20.04
CA PRO A 64 -11.89 -16.23 -20.72
C PRO A 64 -12.04 -15.56 -22.10
N SER A 65 -13.13 -15.91 -22.80
CA SER A 65 -13.49 -15.39 -24.12
C SER A 65 -13.80 -13.89 -24.16
N MET A 66 -14.09 -13.26 -23.03
CA MET A 66 -14.39 -11.82 -22.98
C MET A 66 -13.15 -10.95 -22.76
N GLY A 67 -12.00 -11.51 -22.34
CA GLY A 67 -10.76 -10.74 -22.18
C GLY A 67 -10.83 -9.59 -21.17
N ASN A 68 -11.85 -9.52 -20.32
CA ASN A 68 -12.06 -8.40 -19.40
C ASN A 68 -11.05 -8.47 -18.23
N VAL A 69 -10.02 -7.64 -18.29
CA VAL A 69 -9.08 -7.43 -17.17
C VAL A 69 -9.64 -6.34 -16.28
N HIS A 70 -9.82 -6.64 -14.99
CA HIS A 70 -10.30 -5.70 -13.99
C HIS A 70 -9.22 -5.41 -12.97
N THR A 71 -8.99 -4.12 -12.70
CA THR A 71 -8.13 -3.65 -11.62
C THR A 71 -9.01 -3.25 -10.44
N PHE A 72 -8.95 -4.02 -9.37
CA PHE A 72 -9.73 -3.81 -8.14
C PHE A 72 -9.19 -2.65 -7.31
N LEU A 73 -7.88 -2.39 -7.35
CA LEU A 73 -7.22 -1.32 -6.62
C LEU A 73 -6.06 -0.78 -7.46
N SER A 74 -6.22 0.41 -8.03
CA SER A 74 -5.15 1.06 -8.78
C SER A 74 -4.19 1.83 -7.86
N GLY A 75 -3.01 2.19 -8.38
CA GLY A 75 -2.09 3.10 -7.69
C GLY A 75 -2.73 4.46 -7.36
N ASN A 76 -3.56 4.98 -8.25
CA ASN A 76 -4.30 6.23 -8.03
C ASN A 76 -5.38 6.09 -6.94
N ASP A 77 -6.15 4.99 -6.95
CA ASP A 77 -7.15 4.72 -5.90
C ASP A 77 -6.49 4.62 -4.52
N CYS A 78 -5.37 3.90 -4.44
CA CYS A 78 -4.62 3.73 -3.19
C CYS A 78 -3.98 5.05 -2.72
N TYR A 79 -3.53 5.91 -3.66
CA TYR A 79 -3.05 7.25 -3.35
C TYR A 79 -4.17 8.15 -2.80
N ALA A 80 -5.36 8.11 -3.41
CA ALA A 80 -6.52 8.84 -2.93
C ALA A 80 -6.92 8.38 -1.52
N LEU A 81 -6.93 7.07 -1.27
CA LEU A 81 -7.18 6.50 0.05
C LEU A 81 -6.19 7.00 1.10
N ARG A 82 -4.89 7.00 0.77
CA ARG A 82 -3.85 7.59 1.62
C ARG A 82 -4.17 9.05 1.95
N CYS A 83 -4.50 9.86 0.96
CA CYS A 83 -4.77 11.29 1.14
C CYS A 83 -6.00 11.53 2.02
N ALA A 84 -7.10 10.81 1.83
CA ALA A 84 -8.28 10.93 2.68
C ALA A 84 -8.01 10.51 4.13
N LEU A 85 -7.35 9.36 4.34
CA LEU A 85 -7.09 8.87 5.70
C LEU A 85 -6.02 9.69 6.44
N LEU A 86 -4.95 10.13 5.77
CA LEU A 86 -3.85 10.86 6.44
C LEU A 86 -4.15 12.35 6.66
N HIS A 87 -4.96 12.99 5.82
CA HIS A 87 -5.23 14.43 5.95
C HIS A 87 -6.59 14.76 6.55
N GLU A 88 -7.58 13.90 6.37
CA GLU A 88 -8.96 14.17 6.80
C GLU A 88 -9.45 13.16 7.85
N GLY A 89 -8.78 12.01 8.01
CA GLY A 89 -9.19 10.95 8.93
C GLY A 89 -10.53 10.30 8.56
N VAL A 90 -10.99 10.49 7.32
CA VAL A 90 -12.25 9.95 6.81
C VAL A 90 -11.99 8.88 5.76
N GLU A 91 -12.86 7.88 5.72
CA GLU A 91 -12.81 6.80 4.73
C GLU A 91 -13.44 7.20 3.37
N ASN A 92 -14.20 8.29 3.34
CA ASN A 92 -14.91 8.76 2.14
C ASN A 92 -13.97 9.56 1.23
N ILE A 93 -13.59 8.96 0.10
CA ILE A 93 -12.71 9.56 -0.91
C ILE A 93 -13.47 10.34 -2.00
N GLY A 94 -14.80 10.39 -1.94
CA GLY A 94 -15.68 10.98 -2.96
C GLY A 94 -15.47 12.48 -3.26
N ALA A 95 -14.75 13.21 -2.41
CA ALA A 95 -14.49 14.64 -2.58
C ALA A 95 -13.12 14.95 -3.20
N GLN A 96 -12.22 13.97 -3.32
CA GLN A 96 -10.86 14.21 -3.80
C GLN A 96 -10.76 13.98 -5.32
N ARG A 97 -10.38 15.04 -6.04
CA ARG A 97 -10.21 15.07 -7.52
C ARG A 97 -9.08 14.14 -7.99
N ALA A 98 -9.34 12.83 -8.03
CA ALA A 98 -8.62 11.82 -8.80
C ALA A 98 -9.32 10.43 -8.72
N GLN A 99 -10.66 10.38 -8.74
CA GLN A 99 -11.39 9.11 -8.75
C GLN A 99 -11.59 8.62 -10.19
N GLU A 100 -11.14 7.39 -10.47
CA GLU A 100 -11.48 6.71 -11.73
C GLU A 100 -12.46 5.53 -11.53
N ALA A 101 -12.62 4.94 -10.33
CA ALA A 101 -13.62 3.86 -10.14
C ALA A 101 -14.18 3.58 -8.72
N LEU A 102 -13.44 3.85 -7.62
CA LEU A 102 -13.87 3.50 -6.24
C LEU A 102 -14.33 4.71 -5.43
N GLU A 103 -15.44 4.56 -4.69
CA GLU A 103 -16.02 5.63 -3.84
C GLU A 103 -15.71 5.45 -2.35
N SER A 104 -15.52 4.21 -1.89
CA SER A 104 -15.22 3.95 -0.48
C SER A 104 -14.48 2.62 -0.27
N PHE A 105 -13.74 2.53 0.82
CA PHE A 105 -13.01 1.33 1.23
C PHE A 105 -13.58 0.81 2.55
N HIS A 106 -13.74 -0.51 2.65
CA HIS A 106 -14.09 -1.17 3.90
C HIS A 106 -12.91 -2.04 4.36
N PHE A 107 -12.19 -1.58 5.37
CA PHE A 107 -11.17 -2.38 6.01
C PHE A 107 -11.80 -3.37 7.00
N THR A 108 -11.40 -4.63 6.89
CA THR A 108 -11.88 -5.69 7.79
C THR A 108 -10.72 -6.36 8.51
N ILE A 109 -10.93 -6.71 9.78
CA ILE A 109 -10.01 -7.58 10.51
C ILE A 109 -10.06 -9.01 9.94
N PRO A 110 -9.04 -9.84 10.15
CA PRO A 110 -9.06 -11.23 9.70
C PRO A 110 -10.22 -12.00 10.37
N PRO A 111 -11.01 -12.79 9.63
CA PRO A 111 -12.01 -13.66 10.23
C PRO A 111 -11.32 -14.82 10.98
N GLU A 112 -12.06 -15.49 11.88
CA GLU A 112 -11.56 -16.72 12.53
C GLU A 112 -11.23 -17.82 11.51
N ASN A 113 -12.00 -17.91 10.43
CA ASN A 113 -11.82 -18.88 9.36
C ASN A 113 -12.02 -18.23 7.99
N GLY A 114 -11.16 -18.59 7.03
CA GLY A 114 -11.24 -18.13 5.65
C GLY A 114 -10.50 -16.81 5.39
N CYS A 115 -10.84 -16.18 4.26
CA CYS A 115 -10.26 -14.93 3.80
C CYS A 115 -11.33 -14.08 3.12
N VAL A 116 -11.44 -12.81 3.52
CA VAL A 116 -12.40 -11.85 2.98
C VAL A 116 -11.63 -10.62 2.48
N HIS A 117 -10.87 -10.82 1.41
CA HIS A 117 -9.96 -9.83 0.83
C HIS A 117 -10.26 -9.61 -0.66
N MET A 118 -10.21 -8.34 -1.11
CA MET A 118 -10.43 -7.94 -2.51
C MET A 118 -11.85 -8.32 -3.02
N ASN A 119 -12.86 -8.07 -2.19
CA ASN A 119 -14.27 -8.18 -2.59
C ASN A 119 -14.79 -6.81 -2.99
N GLN A 120 -15.39 -6.70 -4.17
CA GLN A 120 -15.94 -5.44 -4.68
C GLN A 120 -17.45 -5.58 -4.92
N VAL A 121 -18.22 -4.65 -4.34
CA VAL A 121 -19.67 -4.52 -4.55
C VAL A 121 -19.94 -3.08 -4.96
N GLY A 122 -20.29 -2.86 -6.23
CA GLY A 122 -20.40 -1.52 -6.80
C GLY A 122 -19.06 -0.78 -6.73
N SER A 123 -19.08 0.43 -6.15
CA SER A 123 -17.94 1.31 -5.93
C SER A 123 -17.22 1.08 -4.60
N VAL A 124 -17.62 0.05 -3.82
CA VAL A 124 -17.03 -0.29 -2.53
C VAL A 124 -16.06 -1.45 -2.66
N LEU A 125 -14.81 -1.25 -2.24
CA LEU A 125 -13.80 -2.31 -2.14
C LEU A 125 -13.57 -2.70 -0.68
N GLN A 126 -13.73 -3.98 -0.38
CA GLN A 126 -13.38 -4.56 0.92
C GLN A 126 -11.96 -5.14 0.91
N LEU A 127 -11.15 -4.71 1.88
CA LEU A 127 -9.78 -5.15 2.07
C LEU A 127 -9.58 -5.72 3.48
N GLN A 128 -9.22 -7.01 3.56
CA GLN A 128 -8.72 -7.59 4.80
C GLN A 128 -7.35 -6.99 5.13
N ILE A 129 -7.19 -6.42 6.33
CA ILE A 129 -6.04 -5.59 6.69
C ILE A 129 -4.72 -6.38 6.66
N ASN A 130 -4.71 -7.60 7.22
CA ASN A 130 -3.51 -8.42 7.25
C ASN A 130 -3.06 -8.89 5.85
N GLU A 131 -4.00 -9.19 4.95
CA GLU A 131 -3.66 -9.59 3.57
C GLU A 131 -3.16 -8.39 2.77
N PHE A 132 -3.83 -7.23 2.90
CA PHE A 132 -3.34 -5.98 2.30
C PHE A 132 -1.92 -5.65 2.79
N ALA A 133 -1.66 -5.81 4.08
CA ALA A 133 -0.33 -5.60 4.65
C ALA A 133 0.73 -6.58 4.11
N LYS A 134 0.39 -7.87 4.00
CA LYS A 134 1.28 -8.86 3.35
C LYS A 134 1.56 -8.49 1.89
N ASP A 135 0.57 -7.94 1.20
CA ASP A 135 0.75 -7.51 -0.18
C ASP A 135 1.69 -6.32 -0.32
N VAL A 136 1.54 -5.33 0.56
CA VAL A 136 2.47 -4.19 0.62
C VAL A 136 3.88 -4.65 1.01
N ILE A 137 4.03 -5.53 2.01
CA ILE A 137 5.34 -6.09 2.41
C ILE A 137 6.00 -6.80 1.24
N ALA A 138 5.26 -7.67 0.53
CA ALA A 138 5.79 -8.37 -0.64
C ALA A 138 6.23 -7.39 -1.74
N GLY A 139 5.45 -6.32 -1.98
CA GLY A 139 5.83 -5.26 -2.92
C GLY A 139 7.11 -4.54 -2.52
N ILE A 140 7.27 -4.23 -1.23
CA ILE A 140 8.51 -3.64 -0.68
C ILE A 140 9.69 -4.60 -0.87
N GLN A 141 9.51 -5.89 -0.58
CA GLN A 141 10.56 -6.89 -0.74
C GLN A 141 10.99 -7.05 -2.20
N SER A 142 10.05 -7.07 -3.14
CA SER A 142 10.36 -7.07 -4.57
C SER A 142 11.09 -5.80 -5.00
N TRP A 143 10.67 -4.63 -4.51
CA TRP A 143 11.36 -3.37 -4.77
C TRP A 143 12.79 -3.36 -4.21
N LEU A 144 13.00 -3.83 -2.97
CA LEU A 144 14.33 -3.94 -2.36
C LEU A 144 15.26 -4.84 -3.17
N TYR A 145 14.73 -5.93 -3.74
CA TYR A 145 15.48 -6.79 -4.66
C TYR A 145 15.88 -6.04 -5.93
N ASP A 146 14.94 -5.34 -6.58
CA ASP A 146 15.18 -4.56 -7.80
C ASP A 146 16.27 -3.49 -7.62
N ILE A 147 16.32 -2.83 -6.46
CA ILE A 147 17.27 -1.74 -6.20
C ILE A 147 18.58 -2.19 -5.53
N SER A 148 18.77 -3.50 -5.33
CA SER A 148 19.90 -4.05 -4.56
C SER A 148 21.28 -3.66 -5.09
N ALA A 149 21.40 -3.46 -6.41
CA ALA A 149 22.65 -3.05 -7.07
C ALA A 149 22.76 -1.53 -7.30
N ASP A 150 21.77 -0.73 -6.92
CA ASP A 150 21.76 0.72 -7.11
C ASP A 150 22.33 1.41 -5.86
N GLU A 151 23.62 1.76 -5.90
CA GLU A 151 24.34 2.36 -4.76
C GLU A 151 23.69 3.65 -4.24
N GLN A 152 23.14 4.47 -5.13
CA GLN A 152 22.49 5.71 -4.74
C GLN A 152 21.21 5.43 -3.94
N LYS A 153 20.37 4.52 -4.43
CA LYS A 153 19.15 4.12 -3.72
C LYS A 153 19.45 3.39 -2.42
N GLN A 154 20.50 2.56 -2.38
CA GLN A 154 20.95 1.91 -1.14
C GLN A 154 21.41 2.94 -0.09
N SER A 155 22.11 3.99 -0.52
CA SER A 155 22.52 5.10 0.37
C SER A 155 21.30 5.84 0.95
N GLU A 156 20.33 6.21 0.11
CA GLU A 156 19.07 6.83 0.56
C GLU A 156 18.28 5.92 1.51
N LEU A 157 18.25 4.61 1.24
CA LEU A 157 17.62 3.60 2.09
C LEU A 157 18.26 3.52 3.48
N ALA A 158 19.60 3.61 3.54
CA ALA A 158 20.36 3.59 4.79
C ALA A 158 20.17 4.87 5.63
N GLY A 159 19.82 5.98 4.97
CA GLY A 159 19.50 7.27 5.57
C GLY A 159 18.06 7.41 6.11
N LEU A 160 17.23 6.37 5.98
CA LEU A 160 15.89 6.39 6.58
C LEU A 160 15.94 6.54 8.11
N MET A 161 14.87 7.11 8.67
CA MET A 161 14.72 7.30 10.10
C MET A 161 14.99 6.01 10.88
N LYS A 162 15.75 6.15 11.98
CA LYS A 162 16.01 5.08 12.95
C LYS A 162 15.49 5.53 14.32
N VAL A 163 15.01 4.57 15.10
CA VAL A 163 14.70 4.78 16.50
C VAL A 163 15.97 4.44 17.29
N TYR A 164 16.36 5.33 18.20
CA TYR A 164 17.55 5.20 19.01
C TYR A 164 17.15 4.99 20.47
N ASP A 165 17.85 4.10 21.16
CA ASP A 165 17.76 4.04 22.61
C ASP A 165 18.17 5.38 23.23
N SER A 166 17.65 5.68 24.42
CA SER A 166 17.83 6.97 25.10
C SER A 166 19.29 7.35 25.37
N TYR A 167 20.24 6.44 25.18
CA TYR A 167 21.67 6.63 25.43
C TYR A 167 22.53 6.54 24.16
N SER A 168 21.92 6.42 22.99
CA SER A 168 22.60 6.42 21.70
C SER A 168 22.67 7.84 21.16
N PHE A 169 23.85 8.48 21.31
CA PHE A 169 24.18 9.80 20.74
C PHE A 169 25.08 9.66 19.51
#